data_AF-A0A529WU61-F1
#
_entry.id   AF-A0A529WU61-F1
#
_cell.length_a   1.000
_cell.length_b   1.000
_cell.length_c   1.000
_cell.angle_alpha   90.00
_cell.angle_beta   90.00
_cell.angle_gamma   90.00
#
_symmetry.space_group_name_H-M   'P 1'
#
loop_
_entity.id
_entity.type
_entity.pdbx_description
1 polymer ?
#
loop_
_entity_poly.entity_id
_entity_poly.type
_entity_poly.pdbx_seq_one_letter_code
_entity_poly.pdbx_strand_id
1 'polypeptide(L)'
;MADNPASSGETPVDIDIFVEAGDWPAEVELTRLVDRAVAAAFAETGATGVSELSIVFSDDAHIRTLNTEWRGKDKPTNVLSFPAFPFPKGGKLPPMLG
;
A
#
# COMPACT_ATOMS: atom_id res chain seq x y z
N MET A 1 1.47 -14.39 -16.42
CA MET A 1 2.38 -13.30 -16.79
C MET A 1 1.49 -12.23 -17.43
N ALA A 2 0.94 -11.33 -16.63
CA ALA A 2 0.20 -10.19 -17.18
C ALA A 2 1.23 -9.09 -17.41
N ASP A 3 1.35 -8.63 -18.65
CA ASP A 3 2.16 -7.48 -19.02
C ASP A 3 1.54 -6.22 -18.40
N ASN A 4 2.29 -5.53 -17.53
CA ASN A 4 1.93 -4.20 -17.04
C ASN A 4 2.51 -3.16 -18.03
N PRO A 5 1.69 -2.34 -18.71
CA PRO A 5 2.18 -1.43 -19.74
C PRO A 5 2.92 -0.23 -19.12
N ALA A 6 4.25 -0.29 -19.18
CA ALA A 6 5.25 0.79 -19.18
C ALA A 6 4.80 2.17 -18.62
N SER A 7 5.22 2.44 -17.39
CA SER A 7 5.14 3.73 -16.71
C SER A 7 5.95 4.80 -17.43
N SER A 8 5.27 5.71 -18.12
CA SER A 8 5.90 6.86 -18.78
C SER A 8 6.13 8.00 -17.78
N GLY A 9 7.24 7.94 -17.05
CA GLY A 9 7.67 8.94 -16.06
C GLY A 9 8.21 8.27 -14.80
N GLU A 10 9.23 7.42 -14.96
CA GLU A 10 9.34 6.21 -14.14
C GLU A 10 10.05 6.47 -12.81
N THR A 11 9.26 6.78 -11.78
CA THR A 11 9.70 6.58 -10.39
C THR A 11 10.11 5.11 -10.27
N PRO A 12 11.26 4.76 -9.65
CA PRO A 12 11.81 3.40 -9.70
C PRO A 12 11.08 2.44 -8.73
N VAL A 13 9.76 2.37 -8.86
CA VAL A 13 8.87 1.58 -8.01
C VAL A 13 7.82 0.88 -8.86
N ASP A 14 7.72 -0.44 -8.68
CA ASP A 14 6.63 -1.25 -9.22
C ASP A 14 5.42 -1.17 -8.28
N ILE A 15 4.24 -0.91 -8.82
CA ILE A 15 3.04 -0.61 -8.04
C ILE A 15 1.90 -1.54 -8.43
N ASP A 16 1.40 -2.28 -7.45
CA ASP A 16 0.17 -3.07 -7.57
C ASP A 16 -0.96 -2.43 -6.76
N ILE A 17 -2.16 -2.36 -7.35
CA ILE A 17 -3.35 -1.80 -6.72
C ILE A 17 -4.48 -2.81 -6.73
N PHE A 18 -5.16 -2.95 -5.60
CA PHE A 18 -6.36 -3.77 -5.44
C PHE A 18 -7.46 -3.01 -4.72
N VAL A 19 -8.71 -3.32 -5.04
CA VAL A 19 -9.89 -2.87 -4.29
C VAL A 19 -10.59 -4.10 -3.73
N GLU A 20 -10.52 -4.30 -2.42
CA GLU A 20 -11.10 -5.47 -1.76
C GLU A 20 -12.43 -5.16 -1.07
N ALA A 21 -12.68 -3.89 -0.73
CA ALA A 21 -13.93 -3.45 -0.13
C ALA A 21 -14.15 -1.93 -0.31
N GLY A 22 -15.40 -1.50 -0.14
CA GLY A 22 -15.81 -0.09 -0.23
C GLY A 22 -16.25 0.37 -1.61
N ASP A 23 -16.79 1.59 -1.66
CA ASP A 23 -17.27 2.27 -2.88
C ASP A 23 -16.20 3.26 -3.36
N TRP A 24 -15.09 2.73 -3.85
CA TRP A 24 -13.99 3.53 -4.38
C TRP A 24 -14.22 3.91 -5.84
N PRO A 25 -13.65 5.04 -6.32
CA PRO A 25 -13.63 5.39 -7.73
C PRO A 25 -13.05 4.28 -8.62
N ALA A 26 -13.27 4.41 -9.93
CA ALA A 26 -12.72 3.48 -10.91
C ALA A 26 -11.20 3.33 -10.75
N GLU A 27 -10.68 2.12 -11.00
CA GLU A 27 -9.28 1.78 -10.80
C GLU A 27 -8.33 2.77 -11.48
N VAL A 28 -8.65 3.25 -12.70
CA VAL A 28 -7.87 4.27 -13.41
C VAL A 28 -7.70 5.59 -12.64
N GLU A 29 -8.69 5.98 -11.84
CA GLU A 29 -8.61 7.17 -10.99
C GLU A 29 -7.76 6.91 -9.76
N LEU A 30 -7.87 5.72 -9.18
CA LEU A 30 -7.04 5.27 -8.06
C LEU A 30 -5.57 5.16 -8.46
N THR A 31 -5.26 4.56 -9.61
CA THR A 31 -3.90 4.48 -10.16
C THR A 31 -3.30 5.87 -10.29
N ARG A 32 -4.03 6.82 -10.91
CA ARG A 32 -3.56 8.21 -11.02
C ARG A 32 -3.34 8.89 -9.67
N LEU A 33 -4.15 8.57 -8.66
CA LEU A 33 -3.98 9.10 -7.31
C LEU A 33 -2.70 8.54 -6.67
N VAL A 34 -2.51 7.23 -6.76
CA VAL A 34 -1.34 6.52 -6.23
C VAL A 34 -0.06 7.01 -6.91
N ASP A 35 -0.03 7.09 -8.24
CA ASP A 35 1.12 7.57 -9.00
C ASP A 35 1.57 8.96 -8.54
N ARG A 36 0.61 9.89 -8.37
CA ARG A 36 0.92 11.24 -7.88
C ARG A 36 1.45 11.24 -6.46
N ALA A 37 0.87 10.44 -5.57
CA ALA A 37 1.30 10.34 -4.18
C ALA A 37 2.73 9.75 -4.08
N VAL A 38 3.00 8.70 -4.86
CA VAL A 38 4.31 8.05 -4.93
C VAL A 38 5.35 9.00 -5.51
N ALA A 39 5.06 9.66 -6.63
CA ALA A 39 5.97 10.65 -7.22
C ALA A 39 6.31 11.78 -6.23
N ALA A 40 5.32 12.28 -5.48
CA ALA A 40 5.55 13.30 -4.46
C ALA A 40 6.42 12.76 -3.29
N ALA A 41 6.18 11.53 -2.85
CA ALA A 41 6.99 10.91 -1.79
C ALA A 41 8.44 10.68 -2.23
N PHE A 42 8.69 10.27 -3.48
CA PHE A 42 10.05 10.14 -4.01
C PHE A 42 10.74 11.49 -4.16
N ALA A 43 10.02 12.51 -4.63
CA ALA A 43 10.54 13.87 -4.74
C ALA A 43 10.96 14.43 -3.36
N GLU A 44 10.19 14.16 -2.31
CA GLU A 44 10.49 14.63 -0.95
C GLU A 44 11.62 13.83 -0.28
N THR A 45 11.62 12.51 -0.43
CA THR A 45 12.57 11.64 0.28
C THR A 45 13.92 11.52 -0.41
N GLY A 46 13.99 11.79 -1.72
CA GLY A 46 15.17 11.49 -2.54
C GLY A 46 15.50 10.01 -2.60
N ALA A 47 14.53 9.13 -2.34
CA ALA A 47 14.73 7.69 -2.38
C ALA A 47 15.24 7.23 -3.76
N THR A 48 16.19 6.31 -3.74
CA THR A 48 16.80 5.75 -4.96
C THR A 48 16.80 4.23 -4.90
N GLY A 49 16.88 3.58 -6.07
CA GLY A 49 16.86 2.13 -6.19
C GLY A 49 15.49 1.58 -6.55
N VAL A 50 15.46 0.32 -6.98
CA VAL A 50 14.24 -0.39 -7.37
C VAL A 50 13.45 -0.76 -6.13
N SER A 51 12.18 -0.38 -6.09
CA SER A 51 11.24 -0.65 -5.01
C SER A 51 9.99 -1.33 -5.53
N GLU A 52 9.21 -1.92 -4.63
CA GLU A 52 7.89 -2.50 -4.92
C GLU A 52 6.90 -2.01 -3.86
N LEU A 53 5.67 -1.70 -4.28
CA LEU A 53 4.61 -1.20 -3.41
C LEU A 53 3.26 -1.79 -3.81
N SER A 54 2.62 -2.54 -2.90
CA SER A 54 1.24 -2.97 -3.07
C SER A 54 0.29 -2.13 -2.21
N ILE A 55 -0.79 -1.62 -2.80
CA ILE A 55 -1.82 -0.83 -2.13
C ILE A 55 -3.16 -1.54 -2.26
N VAL A 56 -3.82 -1.76 -1.13
CA VAL A 56 -5.16 -2.32 -1.06
C VAL A 56 -6.13 -1.26 -0.55
N PHE A 57 -7.07 -0.86 -1.39
CA PHE A 57 -8.20 -0.03 -1.02
C PHE A 57 -9.28 -0.90 -0.34
N SER A 58 -9.83 -0.38 0.74
CA SER A 58 -10.70 -1.12 1.65
C SER A 58 -11.73 -0.19 2.29
N ASP A 59 -12.65 -0.74 3.09
CA ASP A 59 -13.59 0.01 3.90
C ASP A 59 -13.33 -0.16 5.41
N ASP A 60 -14.10 0.56 6.23
CA ASP A 60 -13.96 0.53 7.69
C ASP A 60 -14.17 -0.86 8.30
N ALA A 61 -15.08 -1.67 7.73
CA ALA A 61 -15.39 -2.98 8.25
C ALA A 61 -14.24 -3.96 7.97
N HIS A 62 -13.75 -3.98 6.74
CA HIS A 62 -12.65 -4.85 6.33
C HIS A 62 -11.33 -4.43 7.01
N ILE A 63 -10.99 -3.12 7.05
CA ILE A 63 -9.76 -2.68 7.72
C ILE A 63 -9.80 -2.88 9.24
N ARG A 64 -10.98 -2.86 9.88
CA ARG A 64 -11.13 -3.22 11.30
C ARG A 64 -10.80 -4.69 11.56
N THR A 65 -11.24 -5.59 10.68
CA THR A 65 -10.88 -7.02 10.75
C THR A 65 -9.36 -7.17 10.65
N LEU A 66 -8.74 -6.55 9.66
CA LEU A 66 -7.29 -6.58 9.48
C LEU A 66 -6.54 -5.96 10.68
N ASN A 67 -7.02 -4.85 11.23
CA ASN A 67 -6.40 -4.21 12.38
C ASN A 67 -6.51 -5.08 13.66
N THR A 68 -7.60 -5.84 13.78
CA THR A 68 -7.75 -6.84 14.85
C THR A 68 -6.76 -7.97 14.67
N GLU A 69 -6.70 -8.57 13.48
CA GLU A 69 -5.85 -9.72 13.20
C GLU A 69 -4.35 -9.39 13.32
N TRP A 70 -3.93 -8.26 12.76
CA TRP A 70 -2.52 -7.90 12.67
C TRP A 70 -2.02 -7.05 13.83
N ARG A 71 -2.87 -6.23 14.45
CA ARG A 71 -2.46 -5.32 15.54
C ARG A 71 -3.17 -5.62 16.87
N GLY A 72 -4.10 -6.58 16.93
CA GLY A 72 -4.92 -6.85 18.12
C GLY A 72 -5.87 -5.71 18.47
N LYS A 73 -6.17 -4.81 17.52
CA LYS A 73 -6.96 -3.60 17.74
C LYS A 73 -8.30 -3.70 17.04
N ASP A 74 -9.35 -3.94 17.82
CA ASP A 74 -10.74 -4.02 17.34
C ASP A 74 -11.36 -2.63 17.09
N LYS A 75 -10.80 -1.92 16.11
CA LYS A 75 -11.32 -0.65 15.60
C LYS A 75 -10.82 -0.41 14.18
N PRO A 76 -11.56 0.34 13.34
CA PRO A 76 -11.02 0.78 12.05
C PRO A 76 -9.79 1.68 12.26
N THR A 77 -8.97 1.77 11.23
CA THR A 77 -7.83 2.69 11.13
C THR A 77 -7.80 3.26 9.71
N ASN A 78 -7.33 4.48 9.54
CA ASN A 78 -7.29 5.11 8.21
C ASN A 78 -6.32 4.38 7.27
N VAL A 79 -5.19 3.91 7.82
CA VAL A 79 -4.15 3.20 7.08
C VAL A 79 -3.60 2.06 7.95
N LEU A 80 -3.33 0.92 7.31
CA LEU A 80 -2.64 -0.23 7.87
C LEU A 80 -1.46 -0.58 6.96
N SER A 81 -0.23 -0.33 7.43
CA SER A 81 1.00 -0.58 6.68
C SER A 81 1.67 -1.88 7.14
N PHE A 82 2.26 -2.59 6.18
CA PHE A 82 3.02 -3.81 6.42
C PHE A 82 4.47 -3.64 5.95
N PRO A 83 5.44 -4.22 6.68
CA PRO A 83 6.85 -4.19 6.28
C PRO A 83 7.12 -5.12 5.08
N ALA A 84 7.98 -4.69 4.15
CA ALA A 84 8.38 -5.49 2.99
C ALA A 84 9.33 -6.67 3.32
N PHE A 85 9.87 -6.72 4.54
CA PHE A 85 10.81 -7.78 4.95
C PHE A 85 10.08 -8.91 5.67
N PRO A 86 10.45 -10.18 5.42
CA PRO A 86 9.80 -11.33 6.02
C PRO A 86 9.85 -11.24 7.54
N PHE A 87 8.66 -11.31 8.14
CA PHE A 87 8.52 -11.43 9.58
C PHE A 87 8.82 -12.86 10.04
N PRO A 88 9.71 -13.07 11.02
CA PRO A 88 9.76 -14.35 11.71
C PRO A 88 8.38 -14.62 12.32
N LYS A 89 7.77 -15.76 11.99
CA LYS A 89 6.49 -16.17 12.61
C LYS A 89 6.65 -16.15 14.15
N GLY A 90 5.89 -15.28 14.82
CA GLY A 90 5.93 -15.10 16.28
C GLY A 90 6.87 -13.98 16.79
N GLY A 91 7.54 -13.24 15.90
CA GLY A 91 8.32 -12.05 16.27
C GLY A 91 7.46 -10.83 16.54
N LYS A 92 7.93 -9.91 17.40
CA LYS A 92 7.33 -8.57 17.54
C LYS A 92 7.36 -7.89 16.18
N LEU A 93 6.18 -7.52 15.66
CA LEU A 93 6.02 -6.68 14.45
C LEU A 93 7.03 -5.53 14.49
N PRO A 94 7.61 -5.15 13.33
CA PRO A 94 8.58 -4.08 13.33
C PRO A 94 7.84 -2.80 13.72
N PRO A 95 8.57 -1.71 14.04
CA PRO A 95 7.93 -0.41 14.13
C PRO A 95 7.07 -0.19 12.89
N MET A 96 5.76 -0.12 13.13
CA MET A 96 4.78 0.20 12.10
C MET A 96 5.10 1.61 11.61
N LEU A 97 5.17 1.80 10.29
CA LEU A 97 5.26 3.13 9.71
C LEU A 97 3.85 3.72 9.74
N GLY A 98 3.53 4.49 10.78
CA GLY A 98 2.21 5.11 10.97
C GLY A 98 2.15 6.00 12.20
#